data_AF-X1VAT5-F1
#
_entry.id   AF-X1VAT5-F1
#
_cell.length_a   1.000
_cell.length_b   1.000
_cell.length_c   1.000
_cell.angle_alpha   90.00
_cell.angle_beta   90.00
_cell.angle_gamma   90.00
#
_symmetry.space_group_name_H-M   'P 1'
#
loop_
_entity.id
_entity.type
_entity.pdbx_description
1 polymer ?
#
loop_
_entity_poly.entity_id
_entity_poly.type
_entity_poly.pdbx_seq_one_letter_code
_entity_poly.pdbx_strand_id
1 'polypeptide(L)'
;RVIRGNLLLIPLGKSLLYVEPVFLQAETGGLPQLKRVIVVAGDQIAMESTLQGSIAAIFGAEAPPIEPVVEPPAPPEQGEPVATEIANLIEQARQHYDKAQQYLKAGDWAGYGEELDALKAVLDRLAELAAEENG
;
A
#
# COMPACT_ATOMS: atom_id res chain seq x y z
N ARG A 1 -20.23 6.28 -25.44
CA ARG A 1 -19.71 7.32 -24.52
C ARG A 1 -18.52 6.78 -23.75
N VAL A 2 -17.47 7.59 -23.52
CA VAL A 2 -16.33 7.22 -22.66
C VAL A 2 -16.67 7.53 -21.20
N ILE A 3 -16.41 6.60 -20.29
CA ILE A 3 -16.57 6.78 -18.85
C ILE A 3 -15.21 6.53 -18.20
N ARG A 4 -14.71 7.53 -17.47
CA ARG A 4 -13.54 7.37 -16.60
C ARG A 4 -14.00 6.76 -15.28
N GLY A 5 -13.31 5.73 -14.82
CA GLY A 5 -13.57 5.12 -13.52
C GLY A 5 -12.91 5.90 -12.38
N ASN A 6 -12.99 5.32 -11.17
CA ASN A 6 -12.35 5.89 -9.99
C ASN A 6 -10.82 5.72 -10.09
N LEU A 7 -10.08 6.80 -9.80
CA LEU A 7 -8.63 6.76 -9.68
C LEU A 7 -8.24 5.96 -8.44
N LEU A 8 -7.41 4.94 -8.63
CA LEU A 8 -6.87 4.11 -7.56
C LEU A 8 -5.43 4.51 -7.27
N LEU A 9 -5.13 4.69 -5.98
CA LEU A 9 -3.82 5.07 -5.49
C LEU A 9 -3.26 3.89 -4.69
N ILE A 10 -2.18 3.28 -5.17
CA ILE A 10 -1.62 2.05 -4.59
C ILE A 10 -0.17 2.32 -4.17
N PRO A 11 0.15 2.29 -2.87
CA PRO A 11 1.52 2.38 -2.42
C PRO A 11 2.28 1.08 -2.74
N LEU A 12 3.47 1.21 -3.35
CA LEU A 12 4.38 0.12 -3.68
C LEU A 12 5.77 0.47 -3.12
N GLY A 13 6.09 -0.09 -1.95
CA GLY A 13 7.33 0.24 -1.23
C GLY A 13 7.41 1.74 -0.93
N LYS A 14 8.37 2.43 -1.55
CA LYS A 14 8.58 3.90 -1.43
C LYS A 14 7.92 4.72 -2.55
N SER A 15 7.18 4.07 -3.46
CA SER A 15 6.59 4.68 -4.66
C SER A 15 5.07 4.62 -4.65
N LEU A 16 4.42 5.54 -5.36
CA LEU A 16 2.97 5.59 -5.51
C LEU A 16 2.57 5.22 -6.94
N LEU A 17 1.68 4.24 -7.07
CA LEU A 17 1.12 3.80 -8.35
C LEU A 17 -0.29 4.40 -8.51
N TYR A 18 -0.49 5.15 -9.59
CA TYR A 18 -1.79 5.70 -9.95
C TYR A 18 -2.39 4.85 -11.05
N VAL A 19 -3.62 4.37 -10.86
CA VAL A 19 -4.33 3.53 -11.83
C VAL A 19 -5.68 4.14 -12.16
N GLU A 20 -5.88 4.56 -13.41
CA GLU A 20 -7.16 5.09 -13.92
C GLU A 20 -7.75 4.11 -14.96
N PRO A 21 -8.85 3.40 -14.65
CA PRO A 21 -9.53 2.54 -15.61
C PRO A 21 -10.46 3.36 -16.53
N VAL A 22 -10.41 3.09 -17.83
CA VAL A 22 -11.24 3.73 -18.85
C VAL A 22 -12.23 2.71 -19.42
N PHE A 23 -13.51 2.98 -19.22
CA PHE A 23 -14.61 2.16 -19.70
C PHE A 23 -15.27 2.79 -20.93
N LEU A 24 -15.68 1.96 -21.89
CA LEU A 24 -16.59 2.40 -22.96
C LEU A 24 -17.98 1.84 -22.70
N GLN A 25 -18.98 2.71 -22.82
CA GLN A 25 -20.39 2.33 -22.80
C GLN A 25 -20.96 2.47 -24.22
N ALA A 26 -21.67 1.44 -24.68
CA ALA A 26 -22.43 1.46 -25.93
C ALA A 26 -23.60 2.45 -25.82
N GLU A 27 -24.03 3.02 -26.95
CA GLU A 27 -25.06 4.08 -26.98
C GLU A 27 -26.44 3.61 -26.51
N THR A 28 -26.70 2.30 -26.53
CA THR A 28 -28.00 1.72 -26.16
C THR A 28 -27.81 0.60 -25.13
N GLY A 29 -28.03 0.90 -23.85
CA GLY A 29 -28.32 -0.10 -22.79
C GLY A 29 -27.24 -1.15 -22.46
N GLY A 30 -25.98 -0.97 -22.88
CA GLY A 30 -24.90 -1.93 -22.62
C GLY A 30 -24.15 -1.70 -21.30
N LEU A 31 -23.73 -2.79 -20.65
CA LEU A 31 -22.79 -2.74 -19.51
C LEU A 31 -21.46 -2.09 -19.95
N PRO A 32 -20.87 -1.19 -19.15
CA PRO A 32 -19.57 -0.60 -19.46
C PRO A 32 -18.49 -1.68 -19.55
N GLN A 33 -17.74 -1.70 -20.66
CA GLN A 33 -16.62 -2.62 -20.82
C GLN A 33 -15.32 -1.87 -20.59
N LEU A 34 -14.40 -2.46 -19.81
CA LEU A 34 -13.04 -1.95 -19.66
C LEU A 34 -12.37 -1.96 -21.04
N LYS A 35 -11.79 -0.83 -21.42
CA LYS A 35 -11.14 -0.69 -22.73
C LYS A 35 -9.67 -0.41 -22.59
N ARG A 36 -9.28 0.41 -21.61
CA ARG A 36 -7.88 0.71 -21.30
C ARG A 36 -7.68 0.92 -19.81
N VAL A 37 -6.46 0.67 -19.36
CA VAL A 37 -5.95 0.98 -18.03
C VAL A 37 -4.75 1.91 -18.22
N ILE A 38 -4.78 3.05 -17.54
CA ILE A 38 -3.66 3.99 -17.49
C ILE A 38 -2.98 3.78 -16.15
N VAL A 39 -1.67 3.58 -16.17
CA VAL A 39 -0.84 3.43 -14.98
C VAL A 39 0.25 4.50 -15.01
N VAL A 40 0.47 5.14 -13.86
CA VAL A 40 1.57 6.09 -13.66
C VAL A 40 2.38 5.68 -12.44
N ALA A 41 3.69 5.56 -12.62
CA ALA A 41 4.66 5.31 -11.56
C ALA A 41 5.79 6.33 -11.66
N GLY A 42 5.79 7.35 -10.80
CA GLY A 42 6.73 8.47 -10.91
C GLY A 42 6.62 9.18 -12.25
N ASP A 43 7.71 9.19 -13.04
CA ASP A 43 7.78 9.81 -14.36
C ASP A 43 7.37 8.90 -15.52
N GLN A 44 7.04 7.63 -15.25
CA GLN A 44 6.68 6.65 -16.27
C GLN A 44 5.16 6.49 -16.38
N ILE A 45 4.66 6.55 -17.62
CA ILE A 45 3.24 6.43 -17.94
C ILE A 45 3.08 5.30 -18.96
N ALA A 46 2.20 4.34 -18.68
CA ALA A 46 1.79 3.34 -19.66
C ALA A 46 0.28 3.23 -19.77
N MET A 47 -0.18 2.94 -20.99
CA MET A 47 -1.60 2.83 -21.31
C MET A 47 -1.86 1.56 -22.11
N GLU A 48 -2.39 0.54 -21.46
CA GLU A 48 -2.62 -0.77 -22.06
C GLU A 48 -4.07 -1.22 -21.98
N SER A 49 -4.41 -2.29 -22.70
CA SER A 49 -5.74 -2.89 -22.63
C SER A 49 -6.02 -3.60 -21.30
N THR A 50 -4.95 -3.96 -20.57
CA THR A 50 -5.02 -4.63 -19.27
C THR A 50 -4.12 -3.95 -18.25
N LEU A 51 -4.44 -4.14 -16.96
CA LEU A 51 -3.58 -3.69 -15.85
C LEU A 51 -2.21 -4.38 -15.92
N GLN A 52 -2.19 -5.69 -16.19
CA GLN A 52 -0.95 -6.44 -16.31
C GLN A 52 -0.06 -5.91 -17.44
N GLY A 53 -0.63 -5.59 -18.60
CA GLY A 53 0.14 -5.02 -19.71
C GLY A 53 0.71 -3.66 -19.35
N SER A 54 -0.05 -2.80 -18.69
CA SER A 54 0.39 -1.45 -18.32
C SER A 54 1.48 -1.47 -17.25
N ILE A 55 1.42 -2.41 -16.31
CA ILE A 55 2.50 -2.67 -15.36
C ILE A 55 3.75 -3.15 -16.10
N ALA A 56 3.63 -4.16 -16.97
CA ALA A 56 4.77 -4.67 -17.74
C ALA A 56 5.43 -3.61 -18.64
N ALA A 57 4.63 -2.68 -19.18
CA ALA A 57 5.12 -1.58 -19.99
C ALA A 57 5.91 -0.51 -19.19
N ILE A 58 5.64 -0.36 -17.89
CA ILE A 58 6.37 0.57 -17.01
C ILE A 58 7.62 -0.09 -16.44
N PHE A 59 7.48 -1.31 -15.93
CA PHE A 59 8.52 -1.98 -15.15
C PHE A 59 9.42 -2.92 -15.98
N GLY A 60 9.16 -3.04 -17.28
CA GLY A 60 9.87 -3.97 -18.16
C GLY A 60 9.29 -5.38 -18.11
N ALA A 61 9.48 -6.13 -19.19
CA ALA A 61 8.92 -7.46 -19.39
C ALA A 61 9.61 -8.50 -18.48
N GLU A 62 9.29 -8.49 -17.19
CA GLU A 62 9.33 -9.68 -16.34
C GLU A 62 8.48 -9.45 -15.08
N ALA A 63 7.17 -9.27 -15.26
CA ALA A 63 6.23 -9.69 -14.22
C ALA A 63 6.02 -11.19 -14.44
N PRO A 64 6.64 -12.09 -13.65
CA PRO A 64 6.36 -13.51 -13.76
C PRO A 64 4.85 -13.72 -13.58
N PRO A 65 4.27 -14.76 -14.20
CA PRO A 65 2.90 -15.14 -13.91
C PRO A 65 2.78 -15.33 -12.39
N ILE A 66 1.90 -14.55 -11.76
CA ILE A 66 1.45 -14.80 -10.39
C ILE A 66 0.56 -16.04 -10.40
N GLU A 67 1.18 -17.19 -10.63
CA GLU A 67 0.69 -18.41 -10.02
C GLU A 67 0.79 -18.19 -8.50
N PRO A 68 -0.24 -18.52 -7.70
CA PRO A 68 -0.08 -18.57 -6.26
C PRO A 68 0.84 -19.75 -5.94
N VAL A 69 2.14 -19.52 -6.09
CA VAL A 69 3.16 -20.35 -5.49
C VAL A 69 3.00 -20.09 -4.00
N VAL A 70 2.33 -21.03 -3.32
CA VAL A 70 2.49 -21.20 -1.88
C VAL A 70 3.91 -21.73 -1.71
N GLU A 71 4.88 -20.83 -1.82
CA GLU A 71 6.26 -21.13 -1.50
C GLU A 71 6.32 -21.36 0.01
N PRO A 72 6.86 -22.49 0.49
CA PRO A 72 7.19 -22.63 1.89
C PRO A 72 8.09 -21.44 2.26
N PRO A 73 7.96 -20.83 3.44
CA PRO A 73 8.74 -19.65 3.78
C PRO A 73 10.21 -19.96 3.57
N ALA A 74 10.83 -19.28 2.61
CA ALA A 74 12.27 -19.24 2.51
C ALA A 74 12.80 -18.73 3.86
N PRO A 75 13.91 -19.30 4.38
CA PRO A 75 14.58 -18.73 5.54
C PRO A 75 14.78 -17.23 5.28
N PRO A 76 14.48 -16.34 6.25
CA PRO A 76 14.56 -14.91 6.00
C PRO A 76 15.97 -14.59 5.50
N GLU A 77 16.07 -14.21 4.23
CA GLU A 77 17.20 -13.42 3.78
C GLU A 77 17.26 -12.23 4.73
N GLN A 78 18.45 -12.01 5.27
CA GLN A 78 18.73 -11.01 6.28
C GLN A 78 18.54 -9.63 5.66
N GLY A 79 17.28 -9.23 5.45
CA GLY A 79 16.90 -7.84 5.29
C GLY A 79 17.43 -7.12 6.52
N GLU A 80 18.08 -5.99 6.28
CA GLU A 80 18.79 -5.23 7.29
C GLU A 80 17.99 -5.21 8.61
N PRO A 81 18.61 -5.53 9.75
CA PRO A 81 17.89 -5.71 11.02
C PRO A 81 17.00 -4.51 11.36
N VAL A 82 17.40 -3.32 10.89
CA VAL A 82 16.68 -2.05 10.98
C VAL A 82 15.33 -2.06 10.24
N ALA A 83 15.27 -2.58 9.01
CA ALA A 83 14.03 -2.60 8.23
C ALA A 83 12.95 -3.50 8.87
N THR A 84 13.38 -4.64 9.44
CA THR A 84 12.49 -5.53 10.19
C THR A 84 12.04 -4.90 11.51
N GLU A 85 12.93 -4.18 12.20
CA GLU A 85 12.60 -3.44 13.43
C GLU A 85 11.59 -2.32 13.15
N ILE A 86 11.76 -1.54 12.08
CA ILE A 86 10.82 -0.50 11.66
C ILE A 86 9.43 -1.09 11.36
N ALA A 87 9.36 -2.20 10.63
CA ALA A 87 8.09 -2.86 10.33
C ALA A 87 7.34 -3.30 11.61
N ASN A 88 8.07 -3.87 12.57
CA ASN A 88 7.50 -4.27 13.87
C ASN A 88 7.03 -3.07 14.69
N LEU A 89 7.73 -1.94 14.65
CA LEU A 89 7.33 -0.72 15.35
C LEU A 89 6.06 -0.10 14.72
N ILE A 90 5.94 -0.11 13.39
CA ILE A 90 4.73 0.35 12.71
C ILE A 90 3.51 -0.48 13.13
N GLU A 91 3.67 -1.80 13.23
CA GLU A 91 2.58 -2.67 13.68
C GLU A 91 2.19 -2.38 15.14
N GLN A 92 3.17 -2.25 16.04
CA GLN A 92 2.93 -1.89 17.44
C GLN A 92 2.22 -0.54 17.58
N ALA A 93 2.63 0.47 16.82
CA ALA A 93 1.97 1.77 16.81
C ALA A 93 0.49 1.66 16.42
N ARG A 94 0.17 0.90 15.38
CA ARG A 94 -1.22 0.66 14.97
C ARG A 94 -2.01 -0.02 16.08
N GLN A 95 -1.44 -1.03 16.74
CA GLN A 95 -2.11 -1.75 17.82
C GLN A 95 -2.43 -0.84 19.02
N HIS A 96 -1.47 -0.01 19.44
CA HIS A 96 -1.70 0.95 20.53
C HIS A 96 -2.77 1.98 20.16
N TYR A 97 -2.74 2.51 18.94
CA TYR A 97 -3.78 3.41 18.45
C TYR A 97 -5.17 2.76 18.45
N ASP A 98 -5.29 1.53 17.95
CA ASP A 98 -6.57 0.81 17.89
C ASP A 98 -7.14 0.55 19.29
N LYS A 99 -6.29 0.18 20.26
CA LYS A 99 -6.69 0.01 21.67
C LYS A 99 -7.09 1.34 22.30
N ALA A 100 -6.34 2.42 22.06
CA ALA A 100 -6.71 3.75 22.52
C ALA A 100 -8.11 4.14 22.01
N GLN A 101 -8.40 3.89 20.72
CA GLN A 101 -9.75 4.14 20.16
C GLN A 101 -10.84 3.27 20.82
N GLN A 102 -10.52 2.04 21.23
CA GLN A 102 -11.45 1.19 21.97
C GLN A 102 -11.73 1.73 23.37
N TYR A 103 -10.71 2.14 24.12
CA TYR A 103 -10.84 2.74 25.44
C TYR A 103 -11.62 4.07 25.39
N LEU A 104 -11.34 4.91 24.37
CA LEU A 104 -12.08 6.14 24.13
C LEU A 104 -13.58 5.88 23.91
N LYS A 105 -13.92 4.85 23.12
CA LYS A 105 -15.32 4.43 22.89
C LYS A 105 -15.97 3.84 24.15
N ALA A 106 -15.20 3.14 24.98
CA ALA A 106 -15.65 2.59 26.25
C ALA A 106 -15.78 3.65 27.35
N GLY A 107 -15.30 4.88 27.11
CA GLY A 107 -15.27 5.96 28.12
C GLY A 107 -14.18 5.78 29.17
N ASP A 108 -13.22 4.89 28.93
CA ASP A 108 -12.06 4.65 29.80
C ASP A 108 -10.92 5.59 29.42
N TRP A 109 -10.89 6.74 30.09
CA TRP A 109 -9.89 7.77 29.84
C TRP A 109 -8.50 7.40 30.35
N ALA A 110 -8.41 6.53 31.37
CA ALA A 110 -7.14 6.09 31.92
C ALA A 110 -6.45 5.14 30.93
N GLY A 111 -7.17 4.09 30.48
CA GLY A 111 -6.65 3.17 29.47
C GLY A 111 -6.33 3.84 28.14
N TYR A 112 -7.13 4.85 27.75
CA TYR A 112 -6.81 5.68 26.57
C TYR A 112 -5.46 6.41 26.71
N GLY A 113 -5.21 7.03 27.88
CA GLY A 113 -3.96 7.74 28.15
C GLY A 113 -2.74 6.81 28.14
N GLU A 114 -2.86 5.64 28.77
CA GLU A 114 -1.79 4.64 28.80
C GLU A 114 -1.43 4.14 27.39
N GLU A 115 -2.43 3.86 26.55
CA GLU A 115 -2.19 3.43 25.16
C GLU A 115 -1.62 4.57 24.29
N LEU A 116 -1.97 5.83 24.59
CA LEU A 116 -1.41 6.99 23.89
C LEU A 116 0.07 7.23 24.26
N ASP A 117 0.43 7.06 25.54
CA ASP A 117 1.82 7.13 26.00
C ASP A 117 2.66 6.00 25.38
N ALA A 118 2.11 4.79 25.32
CA ALA A 118 2.77 3.66 24.66
C ALA A 118 2.95 3.89 23.15
N LEU A 119 1.93 4.43 22.47
CA LEU A 119 2.03 4.85 21.08
C LEU A 119 3.14 5.90 20.88
N LYS A 120 3.21 6.90 21.76
CA LYS A 120 4.24 7.92 21.69
C LYS A 120 5.65 7.31 21.78
N ALA A 121 5.88 6.39 22.72
CA ALA A 121 7.17 5.72 22.87
C ALA A 121 7.59 4.96 21.60
N VAL A 122 6.65 4.26 20.95
CA VAL A 122 6.90 3.55 19.70
C VAL A 122 7.25 4.51 18.55
N LEU A 123 6.54 5.64 18.45
CA LEU A 123 6.79 6.65 17.43
C LEU A 123 8.14 7.35 17.64
N ASP A 124 8.51 7.64 18.89
CA ASP A 124 9.81 8.23 19.22
C ASP A 124 10.95 7.27 18.79
N ARG A 125 10.82 5.96 19.04
CA ARG A 125 11.77 4.95 18.58
C ARG A 125 11.85 4.86 17.05
N LEU A 126 10.72 4.96 16.36
CA LEU A 126 10.67 4.93 14.90
C LEU A 126 11.37 6.17 14.30
N ALA A 127 11.21 7.33 14.92
CA ALA A 127 11.88 8.56 14.52
C ALA A 127 13.41 8.49 14.68
N GLU A 128 13.90 7.84 15.75
CA GLU A 128 15.34 7.58 15.95
C GLU A 128 15.90 6.73 14.81
N LEU A 129 15.29 5.57 14.53
CA LEU A 129 15.75 4.67 13.47
C LEU A 129 15.70 5.32 12.08
N ALA A 130 14.67 6.13 11.81
CA ALA A 130 14.56 6.87 10.54
C ALA A 130 15.62 7.98 10.39
N ALA A 131 16.12 8.55 11.50
CA ALA A 131 17.22 9.49 11.48
C ALA A 131 18.57 8.80 11.25
N GLU A 132 18.74 7.59 11.78
CA GLU A 132 19.95 6.77 11.59
C GLU A 132 20.10 6.24 10.15
N GLU A 133 19.01 5.98 9.42
CA GLU A 133 19.07 5.58 8.01
C GLU A 133 19.48 6.73 7.04
N ASN A 134 19.39 7.99 7.47
CA ASN A 134 19.67 9.17 6.64
C ASN A 134 21.00 9.86 6.97
N GLY A 135 21.77 9.36 7.96
CA GLY A 135 23.06 9.92 8.41
C GLY A 135 24.25 9.11 7.91
#